data_AF-A0A924UWE3-F1
#
_entry.id   AF-A0A924UWE3-F1
#
_cell.length_a   1.000
_cell.length_b   1.000
_cell.length_c   1.000
_cell.angle_alpha   90.00
_cell.angle_beta   90.00
_cell.angle_gamma   90.00
#
_symmetry.space_group_name_H-M   'P 1'
#
loop_
_entity.id
_entity.type
_entity.pdbx_description
1 polymer ?
#
loop_
_entity_poly.entity_id
_entity_poly.type
_entity_poly.pdbx_seq_one_letter_code
_entity_poly.pdbx_strand_id
1 'polypeptide(L)'
;MKIIINKFQLLMLSICLFSTVAVAQTTPKDSMKVDTVKTKMDSIRAKVTAKIDTVKKDVKIAVNRVVDKVTPDKPTEVANISTAKSSITLTADPTMESVFHKGSFIIGAGVVYQKDLLPVMLMGEYGIGRNIGVEVRGWYGRKTIDGILYRDGLFGVGLNYHFTGDIRSSSSRFDAYVGGLYGKILDKTGSAVYAQAGARYFFFQRLGIFGNFNIGLIGNRGTNLSVGLAYSLF
;
A
#
# COMPACT_ATOMS: atom_id res chain seq x y z
N MET A 1 -17.22 15.55 12.33
CA MET A 1 -16.35 15.77 13.50
C MET A 1 -16.11 14.42 14.20
N LYS A 2 -14.89 13.86 14.14
CA LYS A 2 -14.54 12.62 14.85
C LYS A 2 -14.00 12.98 16.24
N ILE A 3 -14.64 12.49 17.30
CA ILE A 3 -14.10 12.56 18.67
C ILE A 3 -13.04 11.47 18.79
N ILE A 4 -11.76 11.84 18.76
CA ILE A 4 -10.64 10.96 19.05
C ILE A 4 -10.39 11.04 20.56
N ILE A 5 -10.87 10.06 21.32
CA ILE A 5 -10.45 9.89 22.71
C ILE A 5 -9.07 9.24 22.69
N ASN A 6 -8.05 9.98 23.10
CA ASN A 6 -6.67 9.50 23.13
C ASN A 6 -6.48 8.52 24.30
N LYS A 7 -5.61 7.50 24.16
CA LYS A 7 -5.30 6.51 25.20
C LYS A 7 -4.91 7.14 26.54
N PHE A 8 -4.37 8.36 26.50
CA PHE A 8 -4.04 9.18 27.67
C PHE A 8 -5.27 9.68 28.46
N GLN A 9 -6.37 9.99 27.78
CA GLN A 9 -7.63 10.40 28.41
C GLN A 9 -8.33 9.22 29.10
N LEU A 10 -8.22 8.01 28.53
CA LEU A 10 -8.73 6.78 29.15
C LEU A 10 -7.94 6.43 30.43
N LEU A 11 -6.63 6.70 30.44
CA LEU A 11 -5.74 6.51 31.60
C LEU A 11 -6.05 7.52 32.71
N MET A 12 -6.30 8.80 32.37
CA MET A 12 -6.69 9.82 33.35
C MET A 12 -8.06 9.53 33.97
N LEU A 13 -9.03 9.02 33.19
CA LEU A 13 -10.34 8.64 33.72
C LEU A 13 -10.23 7.49 34.73
N SER A 14 -9.33 6.54 34.49
CA SER A 14 -9.12 5.40 35.40
C SER A 14 -8.43 5.83 36.70
N ILE A 15 -7.48 6.77 36.65
CA ILE A 15 -6.83 7.30 37.87
C ILE A 15 -7.83 8.07 38.76
N CYS A 16 -8.73 8.87 38.17
CA CYS A 16 -9.79 9.58 38.92
C CYS A 16 -10.83 8.64 39.57
N LEU A 17 -11.07 7.47 38.98
CA LEU A 17 -11.95 6.43 39.53
C LEU A 17 -11.28 5.67 40.69
N PHE A 18 -9.95 5.57 40.72
CA PHE A 18 -9.23 4.93 41.83
C PHE A 18 -9.09 5.85 43.05
N SER A 19 -8.93 7.17 42.85
CA SER A 19 -8.79 8.13 43.94
C SER A 19 -10.08 8.35 44.74
N THR A 20 -11.25 8.15 44.12
CA THR A 20 -12.55 8.21 44.80
C THR A 20 -12.86 7.00 45.68
N VAL A 21 -12.25 5.83 45.40
CA VAL A 21 -12.42 4.61 46.20
C VAL A 21 -11.53 4.62 47.45
N ALA A 22 -10.35 5.25 47.39
CA ALA A 22 -9.43 5.32 48.53
C ALA A 22 -9.92 6.25 49.67
N VAL A 23 -10.74 7.27 49.36
CA VAL A 23 -11.22 8.24 50.36
C VAL A 23 -12.42 7.71 51.17
N ALA A 24 -13.08 6.64 50.73
CA ALA A 24 -14.24 6.06 51.42
C ALA A 24 -13.90 5.06 52.55
N GLN A 25 -12.62 4.75 52.78
CA GLN A 25 -12.20 3.69 53.71
C GLN A 25 -11.68 4.17 55.08
N THR A 26 -11.70 5.47 55.38
CA THR A 26 -11.23 6.00 56.67
C THR A 26 -12.36 6.64 57.48
N THR A 27 -13.34 5.86 57.92
CA THR A 27 -14.18 6.23 59.08
C THR A 27 -14.86 4.98 59.67
N PRO A 28 -14.63 4.63 60.95
CA PRO A 28 -15.22 3.44 61.54
C PRO A 28 -16.54 3.80 62.24
N LYS A 29 -17.66 3.19 61.81
CA LYS A 29 -18.86 2.82 62.60
C LYS A 29 -19.94 2.25 61.65
N ASP A 30 -20.62 1.19 62.10
CA ASP A 30 -21.75 0.47 61.46
C ASP A 30 -21.40 -0.78 60.61
N SER A 31 -21.00 -1.88 61.27
CA SER A 31 -20.75 -3.19 60.65
C SER A 31 -21.96 -3.84 59.95
N MET A 32 -23.21 -3.44 60.26
CA MET A 32 -24.40 -3.98 59.57
C MET A 32 -24.73 -3.30 58.23
N LYS A 33 -24.28 -2.06 57.99
CA LYS A 33 -24.48 -1.38 56.70
C LYS A 33 -23.41 -1.78 55.68
N VAL A 34 -22.22 -2.17 56.13
CA VAL A 34 -21.09 -2.54 55.27
C VAL A 34 -21.37 -3.81 54.47
N ASP A 35 -22.00 -4.84 55.06
CA ASP A 35 -22.31 -6.09 54.33
C ASP A 35 -23.36 -5.88 53.23
N THR A 36 -24.34 -5.00 53.47
CA THR A 36 -25.36 -4.64 52.48
C THR A 36 -24.76 -3.80 51.33
N VAL A 37 -23.83 -2.91 51.64
CA VAL A 37 -23.09 -2.12 50.66
C VAL A 37 -22.14 -3.00 49.84
N LYS A 38 -21.42 -3.93 50.48
CA LYS A 38 -20.52 -4.89 49.82
C LYS A 38 -21.28 -5.79 48.83
N THR A 39 -22.41 -6.34 49.25
CA THR A 39 -23.25 -7.19 48.38
C THR A 39 -23.81 -6.40 47.18
N LYS A 40 -24.21 -5.13 47.39
CA LYS A 40 -24.64 -4.23 46.30
C LYS A 40 -23.47 -3.88 45.37
N MET A 41 -22.28 -3.64 45.90
CA MET A 41 -21.07 -3.38 45.11
C MET A 41 -20.66 -4.59 44.28
N ASP A 42 -20.71 -5.80 44.83
CA ASP A 42 -20.41 -7.04 44.09
C ASP A 42 -21.43 -7.29 42.97
N SER A 43 -22.72 -7.01 43.23
CA SER A 43 -23.77 -7.07 42.20
C SER A 43 -23.58 -6.03 41.08
N ILE A 44 -23.22 -4.80 41.45
CA ILE A 44 -22.92 -3.74 40.48
C ILE A 44 -21.68 -4.11 39.67
N ARG A 45 -20.63 -4.61 40.31
CA ARG A 45 -19.39 -5.07 39.66
C ARG A 45 -19.67 -6.17 38.64
N ALA A 46 -20.45 -7.18 39.02
CA ALA A 46 -20.84 -8.25 38.11
C ALA A 46 -21.66 -7.74 36.91
N LYS A 47 -22.61 -6.83 37.12
CA LYS A 47 -23.40 -6.20 36.05
C LYS A 47 -22.55 -5.35 35.11
N VAL A 48 -21.58 -4.62 35.66
CA VAL A 48 -20.64 -3.80 34.89
C VAL A 48 -19.71 -4.69 34.07
N THR A 49 -19.15 -5.76 34.65
CA THR A 49 -18.33 -6.73 33.93
C THR A 49 -19.10 -7.39 32.79
N ALA A 50 -20.33 -7.84 33.02
CA ALA A 50 -21.18 -8.43 31.97
C ALA A 50 -21.49 -7.45 30.83
N LYS A 51 -21.71 -6.17 31.14
CA LYS A 51 -21.88 -5.12 30.13
C LYS A 51 -20.59 -4.86 29.35
N ILE A 52 -19.44 -4.83 30.02
CA ILE A 52 -18.13 -4.67 29.37
C ILE A 52 -17.85 -5.83 28.42
N ASP A 53 -18.15 -7.07 28.82
CA ASP A 53 -17.97 -8.25 27.97
C ASP A 53 -18.89 -8.22 26.75
N THR A 54 -20.14 -7.78 26.93
CA THR A 54 -21.08 -7.56 25.83
C THR A 54 -20.58 -6.50 24.86
N VAL A 55 -20.18 -5.32 25.37
CA VAL A 55 -19.64 -4.23 24.54
C VAL A 55 -18.36 -4.66 23.81
N LYS A 56 -17.47 -5.40 24.47
CA LYS A 56 -16.24 -5.92 23.84
C LYS A 56 -16.56 -6.90 22.70
N LYS A 57 -17.57 -7.75 22.88
CA LYS A 57 -18.05 -8.67 21.84
C LYS A 57 -18.67 -7.91 20.67
N ASP A 58 -19.53 -6.93 20.95
CA ASP A 58 -20.21 -6.14 19.93
C ASP A 58 -19.23 -5.27 19.13
N VAL A 59 -18.25 -4.66 19.81
CA VAL A 59 -17.15 -3.92 19.16
C VAL A 59 -16.31 -4.87 18.30
N LYS A 60 -15.98 -6.08 18.77
CA LYS A 60 -15.24 -7.06 17.96
C LYS A 60 -16.03 -7.47 16.70
N ILE A 61 -17.34 -7.70 16.83
CA ILE A 61 -18.21 -8.03 15.69
C ILE A 61 -18.31 -6.85 14.71
N ALA A 62 -18.47 -5.62 15.22
CA ALA A 62 -18.54 -4.42 14.40
C ALA A 62 -17.22 -4.14 13.68
N VAL A 63 -16.09 -4.30 14.38
CA VAL A 63 -14.75 -4.18 13.79
C VAL A 63 -14.55 -5.24 12.71
N ASN A 64 -14.85 -6.52 12.99
CA ASN A 64 -14.74 -7.58 11.98
C ASN A 64 -15.63 -7.29 10.76
N ARG A 65 -16.90 -6.90 10.96
CA ARG A 65 -17.79 -6.53 9.84
C ARG A 65 -17.32 -5.34 9.02
N VAL A 66 -16.61 -4.38 9.63
CA VAL A 66 -16.04 -3.23 8.93
C VAL A 66 -14.73 -3.62 8.24
N VAL A 67 -13.91 -4.46 8.86
CA VAL A 67 -12.68 -5.01 8.27
C VAL A 67 -13.01 -5.87 7.06
N ASP A 68 -14.00 -6.76 7.13
CA ASP A 68 -14.46 -7.60 6.01
C ASP A 68 -14.98 -6.76 4.82
N LYS A 69 -15.51 -5.56 5.08
CA LYS A 69 -15.98 -4.63 4.05
C LYS A 69 -14.87 -3.78 3.41
N VAL A 70 -13.74 -3.61 4.10
CA VAL A 70 -12.61 -2.76 3.68
C VAL A 70 -11.44 -3.61 3.16
N THR A 71 -11.37 -4.87 3.57
CA THR A 71 -10.41 -5.89 3.19
C THR A 71 -11.17 -7.20 3.09
N PRO A 72 -11.65 -7.58 1.90
CA PRO A 72 -12.29 -8.88 1.73
C PRO A 72 -11.28 -9.97 2.10
N ASP A 73 -11.75 -11.04 2.74
CA ASP A 73 -10.95 -12.23 3.09
C ASP A 73 -11.14 -13.38 2.11
N LYS A 74 -11.96 -13.17 1.07
CA LYS A 74 -12.33 -14.18 0.08
C LYS A 74 -12.22 -13.63 -1.35
N PRO A 75 -11.95 -14.50 -2.34
CA PRO A 75 -12.01 -14.11 -3.74
C PRO A 75 -13.38 -13.53 -4.10
N THR A 76 -13.38 -12.40 -4.81
CA THR A 76 -14.58 -11.70 -5.28
C THR A 76 -14.54 -11.59 -6.80
N GLU A 77 -15.55 -12.09 -7.50
CA GLU A 77 -15.67 -11.91 -8.95
C GLU A 77 -15.92 -10.42 -9.27
N VAL A 78 -15.04 -9.83 -10.08
CA VAL A 78 -15.09 -8.41 -10.44
C VAL A 78 -15.62 -8.20 -11.86
N ALA A 79 -15.45 -9.17 -12.76
CA ALA A 79 -16.07 -9.14 -14.08
C ALA A 79 -16.07 -10.51 -14.74
N ASN A 80 -17.09 -10.76 -15.57
CA ASN A 80 -17.17 -11.95 -16.42
C ASN A 80 -17.38 -11.50 -17.86
N ILE A 81 -16.44 -11.82 -18.73
CA ILE A 81 -16.59 -11.61 -20.17
C ILE A 81 -16.78 -12.99 -20.79
N SER A 82 -18.01 -13.31 -21.15
CA SER A 82 -18.35 -14.57 -21.83
C SER A 82 -18.67 -14.32 -23.31
N THR A 83 -18.16 -15.21 -24.15
CA THR A 83 -18.55 -15.36 -25.55
C THR A 83 -19.06 -16.79 -25.74
N ALA A 84 -19.70 -17.08 -26.87
CA ALA A 84 -20.24 -18.41 -27.18
C ALA A 84 -19.19 -19.56 -27.16
N LYS A 85 -17.89 -19.24 -27.15
CA LYS A 85 -16.79 -20.23 -27.16
C LYS A 85 -15.86 -20.17 -25.95
N SER A 86 -15.90 -19.12 -25.13
CA SER A 86 -15.01 -18.97 -23.97
C SER A 86 -15.51 -17.93 -22.99
N SER A 87 -15.22 -18.11 -21.70
CA SER A 87 -15.38 -17.10 -20.66
C SER A 87 -14.04 -16.72 -20.04
N ILE A 88 -13.89 -15.43 -19.74
CA ILE A 88 -12.82 -14.89 -18.90
C ILE A 88 -13.48 -14.31 -17.66
N THR A 89 -13.17 -14.90 -16.51
CA THR A 89 -13.60 -14.39 -15.20
C THR A 89 -12.43 -13.67 -14.55
N LEU A 90 -12.60 -12.38 -14.27
CA LEU A 90 -11.70 -11.58 -13.47
C LEU A 90 -12.14 -11.71 -12.00
N THR A 91 -11.24 -12.14 -11.13
CA THR A 91 -11.50 -12.32 -9.70
C THR A 91 -10.45 -11.55 -8.90
N ALA A 92 -10.89 -10.70 -7.97
CA ALA A 92 -10.05 -10.07 -6.97
C ALA A 92 -9.87 -11.03 -5.79
N ASP A 93 -8.70 -11.67 -5.68
CA ASP A 93 -8.37 -12.60 -4.59
C ASP A 93 -7.34 -11.98 -3.65
N PRO A 94 -7.74 -11.64 -2.41
CA PRO A 94 -6.87 -11.00 -1.43
C PRO A 94 -5.91 -11.97 -0.71
N THR A 95 -6.05 -13.28 -0.89
CA THR A 95 -5.32 -14.32 -0.12
C THR A 95 -4.08 -14.88 -0.83
N MET A 96 -3.87 -14.54 -2.10
CA MET A 96 -2.76 -15.06 -2.90
C MET A 96 -1.63 -14.04 -3.06
N GLU A 97 -0.39 -14.53 -3.12
CA GLU A 97 0.82 -13.73 -3.31
C GLU A 97 0.72 -12.85 -4.58
N SER A 98 0.86 -11.54 -4.39
CA SER A 98 1.02 -10.58 -5.47
C SER A 98 2.48 -10.49 -5.89
N VAL A 99 2.74 -10.23 -7.17
CA VAL A 99 4.12 -10.01 -7.68
C VAL A 99 4.78 -8.82 -7.00
N PHE A 100 3.99 -7.79 -6.71
CA PHE A 100 4.40 -6.61 -5.97
C PHE A 100 3.67 -6.57 -4.63
N HIS A 101 4.40 -6.37 -3.54
CA HIS A 101 3.85 -6.27 -2.21
C HIS A 101 4.74 -5.43 -1.31
N LYS A 102 4.28 -5.17 -0.09
CA LYS A 102 5.13 -4.53 0.92
C LYS A 102 6.39 -5.38 1.14
N GLY A 103 7.55 -4.76 1.01
CA GLY A 103 8.84 -5.42 1.15
C GLY A 103 9.40 -6.00 -0.14
N SER A 104 8.64 -6.06 -1.25
CA SER A 104 9.19 -6.57 -2.51
C SER A 104 10.23 -5.62 -3.08
N PHE A 105 11.30 -6.15 -3.66
CA PHE A 105 12.31 -5.34 -4.35
C PHE A 105 12.56 -5.84 -5.76
N ILE A 106 12.20 -5.01 -6.74
CA ILE A 106 12.33 -5.31 -8.17
C ILE A 106 13.42 -4.43 -8.76
N ILE A 107 14.40 -5.04 -9.40
CA ILE A 107 15.40 -4.34 -10.20
C ILE A 107 15.13 -4.57 -11.68
N GLY A 108 15.54 -3.63 -12.52
CA GLY A 108 15.38 -3.78 -13.96
C GLY A 108 16.47 -3.08 -14.75
N ALA A 109 16.73 -3.62 -15.94
CA ALA A 109 17.63 -3.05 -16.92
C ALA A 109 16.97 -3.09 -18.30
N GLY A 110 17.16 -2.05 -19.09
CA GLY A 110 16.50 -1.93 -20.38
C GLY A 110 17.00 -0.78 -21.22
N VAL A 111 16.18 -0.41 -22.19
CA VAL A 111 16.42 0.71 -23.09
C VAL A 111 15.24 1.67 -23.08
N VAL A 112 15.54 2.95 -23.27
CA VAL A 112 14.53 4.00 -23.47
C VAL A 112 14.50 4.35 -24.96
N TYR A 113 13.34 4.25 -25.59
CA TYR A 113 13.09 4.82 -26.90
C TYR A 113 12.76 6.29 -26.72
N GLN A 114 13.73 7.14 -27.09
CA GLN A 114 13.60 8.59 -27.04
C GLN A 114 14.27 9.17 -28.28
N LYS A 115 13.49 9.89 -29.10
CA LYS A 115 13.83 10.48 -30.40
C LYS A 115 15.33 10.37 -30.79
N ASP A 116 15.60 9.51 -31.76
CA ASP A 116 16.92 9.25 -32.38
C ASP A 116 18.00 8.61 -31.48
N LEU A 117 17.68 8.37 -30.20
CA LEU A 117 18.53 7.73 -29.19
C LEU A 117 17.87 6.48 -28.58
N LEU A 118 18.73 5.57 -28.12
CA LEU A 118 18.36 4.41 -27.30
C LEU A 118 19.19 4.37 -26.01
N PRO A 119 18.94 5.27 -25.03
CA PRO A 119 19.65 5.24 -23.76
C PRO A 119 19.49 3.92 -23.03
N VAL A 120 20.56 3.47 -22.37
CA VAL A 120 20.49 2.34 -21.43
C VAL A 120 19.87 2.83 -20.13
N MET A 121 18.99 2.03 -19.56
CA MET A 121 18.28 2.36 -18.33
C MET A 121 18.46 1.29 -17.27
N LEU A 122 18.55 1.75 -16.03
CA LEU A 122 18.47 0.95 -14.82
C LEU A 122 17.33 1.49 -13.95
N MET A 123 16.59 0.59 -13.34
CA MET A 123 15.56 0.92 -12.34
C MET A 123 15.64 -0.01 -11.14
N GLY A 124 15.20 0.49 -9.99
CA GLY A 124 14.95 -0.28 -8.79
C GLY A 124 13.69 0.23 -8.12
N GLU A 125 12.81 -0.67 -7.71
CA GLU A 125 11.56 -0.32 -7.07
C GLU A 125 11.34 -1.13 -5.80
N TYR A 126 11.01 -0.44 -4.71
CA TYR A 126 10.73 -1.03 -3.41
C TYR A 126 9.28 -0.83 -2.99
N GLY A 127 8.62 -1.92 -2.60
CA GLY A 127 7.25 -1.90 -2.11
C GLY A 127 7.14 -1.37 -0.68
N ILE A 128 6.56 -0.18 -0.51
CA ILE A 128 6.32 0.41 0.81
C ILE A 128 4.92 0.07 1.36
N GLY A 129 4.01 -0.36 0.51
CA GLY A 129 2.65 -0.79 0.85
C GLY A 129 2.19 -1.97 0.01
N ARG A 130 0.93 -2.37 0.14
CA ARG A 130 0.36 -3.48 -0.64
C ARG A 130 0.39 -3.20 -2.14
N ASN A 131 0.19 -1.95 -2.53
CA ASN A 131 0.05 -1.51 -3.92
C ASN A 131 0.92 -0.30 -4.24
N ILE A 132 1.81 0.14 -3.32
CA ILE A 132 2.58 1.37 -3.49
C ILE A 132 4.06 1.04 -3.54
N GLY A 133 4.71 1.45 -4.64
CA GLY A 133 6.14 1.33 -4.88
C GLY A 133 6.84 2.68 -4.93
N VAL A 134 8.07 2.71 -4.41
CA VAL A 134 9.01 3.81 -4.58
C VAL A 134 10.06 3.36 -5.58
N GLU A 135 10.14 4.06 -6.70
CA GLU A 135 11.07 3.77 -7.79
C GLU A 135 12.27 4.72 -7.77
N VAL A 136 13.45 4.20 -8.07
CA VAL A 136 14.62 4.96 -8.51
C VAL A 136 14.92 4.53 -9.93
N ARG A 137 15.05 5.49 -10.85
CA ARG A 137 15.31 5.20 -12.27
C ARG A 137 16.38 6.14 -12.81
N GLY A 138 17.32 5.57 -13.56
CA GLY A 138 18.34 6.33 -14.28
C GLY A 138 18.52 5.81 -15.70
N TRP A 139 18.70 6.71 -16.65
CA TRP A 139 19.12 6.34 -18.00
C TRP A 139 20.17 7.28 -18.55
N TYR A 140 20.99 6.76 -19.46
CA TYR A 140 22.00 7.53 -20.16
C TYR A 140 22.27 6.94 -21.55
N GLY A 141 22.39 7.81 -22.55
CA GLY A 141 22.67 7.45 -23.92
C GLY A 141 23.42 8.55 -24.65
N ARG A 142 24.33 8.15 -25.54
CA ARG A 142 25.03 9.06 -26.46
C ARG A 142 25.02 8.48 -27.87
N LYS A 143 24.85 9.32 -28.87
CA LYS A 143 24.97 8.94 -30.29
C LYS A 143 25.42 10.13 -31.10
N THR A 144 26.28 9.89 -32.08
CA THR A 144 26.68 10.91 -33.07
C THR A 144 25.93 10.63 -34.37
N ILE A 145 25.24 11.63 -34.92
CA ILE A 145 24.54 11.56 -36.21
C ILE A 145 25.00 12.78 -37.02
N ASP A 146 25.55 12.56 -38.20
CA ASP A 146 26.05 13.62 -39.10
C ASP A 146 27.01 14.61 -38.43
N GLY A 147 27.89 14.12 -37.56
CA GLY A 147 28.85 14.93 -36.79
C GLY A 147 28.26 15.67 -35.58
N ILE A 148 26.94 15.63 -35.38
CA ILE A 148 26.25 16.22 -34.24
C ILE A 148 26.15 15.18 -33.12
N LEU A 149 26.62 15.54 -31.93
CA LEU A 149 26.58 14.68 -30.75
C LEU A 149 25.27 14.86 -29.98
N TYR A 150 24.44 13.82 -29.96
CA TYR A 150 23.23 13.74 -29.17
C TYR A 150 23.52 13.01 -27.86
N ARG A 151 23.15 13.62 -26.74
CA ARG A 151 23.23 13.02 -25.40
C ARG A 151 21.89 13.15 -24.70
N ASP A 152 21.52 12.10 -24.00
CA ASP A 152 20.35 12.10 -23.14
C ASP A 152 20.64 11.34 -21.86
N GLY A 153 20.35 11.97 -20.72
CA GLY A 153 20.40 11.30 -19.45
C GLY A 153 19.43 11.90 -18.44
N LEU A 154 18.93 11.05 -17.56
CA LEU A 154 18.09 11.42 -16.42
C LEU A 154 18.38 10.50 -15.25
N PHE A 155 18.34 11.05 -14.04
CA PHE A 155 18.28 10.28 -12.80
C PHE A 155 17.15 10.81 -11.94
N GLY A 156 16.29 9.94 -11.44
CA GLY A 156 15.06 10.35 -10.77
C GLY A 156 14.48 9.33 -9.80
N VAL A 157 13.46 9.80 -9.10
CA VAL A 157 12.68 9.05 -8.12
C VAL A 157 11.19 9.13 -8.49
N GLY A 158 10.49 8.03 -8.33
CA GLY A 158 9.10 7.90 -8.70
C GLY A 158 8.26 7.22 -7.63
N LEU A 159 6.95 7.37 -7.77
CA LEU A 159 5.95 6.68 -6.96
C LEU A 159 4.98 5.98 -7.91
N ASN A 160 4.77 4.69 -7.68
CA ASN A 160 3.86 3.87 -8.48
C ASN A 160 2.75 3.26 -7.62
N TYR A 161 1.56 3.26 -8.18
CA TYR A 161 0.43 2.47 -7.75
C TYR A 161 0.32 1.22 -8.63
N HIS A 162 0.42 0.05 -8.02
CA HIS A 162 0.30 -1.25 -8.67
C HIS A 162 -1.12 -1.77 -8.56
N PHE A 163 -1.66 -2.26 -9.67
CA PHE A 163 -2.95 -2.94 -9.74
C PHE A 163 -2.83 -4.42 -9.34
N THR A 164 -1.69 -4.81 -8.75
CA THR A 164 -1.47 -6.15 -8.20
C THR A 164 -2.50 -6.45 -7.11
N GLY A 165 -3.45 -7.32 -7.44
CA GLY A 165 -4.61 -7.67 -6.60
C GLY A 165 -5.96 -7.47 -7.27
N ASP A 166 -6.06 -6.56 -8.26
CA ASP A 166 -7.34 -6.15 -8.88
C ASP A 166 -7.60 -6.80 -10.24
N ILE A 167 -6.58 -7.39 -10.88
CA ILE A 167 -6.67 -8.07 -12.18
C ILE A 167 -6.03 -9.45 -12.06
N ARG A 168 -6.77 -10.55 -12.30
CA ARG A 168 -6.20 -11.90 -12.30
C ARG A 168 -6.66 -12.79 -13.46
N SER A 169 -5.64 -13.41 -14.06
CA SER A 169 -5.65 -14.68 -14.81
C SER A 169 -4.86 -15.71 -13.96
N SER A 170 -5.12 -17.00 -14.16
CA SER A 170 -4.79 -18.17 -13.31
C SER A 170 -3.31 -18.42 -12.93
N SER A 171 -2.40 -17.48 -13.19
CA SER A 171 -0.97 -17.58 -12.83
C SER A 171 -0.33 -16.20 -12.63
N SER A 172 -0.82 -15.39 -11.67
CA SER A 172 -0.57 -13.94 -11.50
C SER A 172 0.91 -13.49 -11.54
N ARG A 173 1.50 -13.53 -12.73
CA ARG A 173 2.85 -13.11 -13.10
C ARG A 173 2.85 -11.72 -13.73
N PHE A 174 1.66 -11.15 -13.91
CA PHE A 174 1.44 -9.86 -14.52
C PHE A 174 1.21 -8.79 -13.45
N ASP A 175 1.91 -7.66 -13.59
CA ASP A 175 1.84 -6.49 -12.71
C ASP A 175 1.70 -5.24 -13.58
N ALA A 176 0.52 -4.63 -13.59
CA ALA A 176 0.30 -3.32 -14.21
C ALA A 176 0.37 -2.23 -13.15
N TYR A 177 0.90 -1.07 -13.52
CA TYR A 177 1.08 0.05 -12.59
C TYR A 177 1.01 1.41 -13.29
N VAL A 178 0.65 2.43 -12.52
CA VAL A 178 0.67 3.85 -12.93
C VAL A 178 1.34 4.68 -11.86
N GLY A 179 1.93 5.81 -12.23
CA GLY A 179 2.66 6.61 -11.26
C GLY A 179 3.15 7.94 -11.79
N GLY A 180 4.12 8.50 -11.09
CA GLY A 180 4.87 9.66 -11.56
C GLY A 180 6.35 9.55 -11.22
N LEU A 181 7.18 10.17 -12.07
CA LEU A 181 8.64 10.22 -11.94
C LEU A 181 9.10 11.68 -11.95
N TYR A 182 9.89 12.07 -10.96
CA TYR A 182 10.63 13.33 -10.95
C TYR A 182 12.12 13.01 -11.11
N GLY A 183 12.79 13.70 -12.03
CA GLY A 183 14.22 13.46 -12.24
C GLY A 183 15.00 14.67 -12.70
N LYS A 184 16.30 14.66 -12.38
CA LYS A 184 17.27 15.65 -12.85
C LYS A 184 17.83 15.23 -14.20
N ILE A 185 17.89 16.17 -15.13
CA ILE A 185 18.51 15.97 -16.43
C ILE A 185 20.02 16.04 -16.25
N LEU A 186 20.75 15.02 -16.72
CA LEU A 186 22.19 14.93 -16.45
C LEU A 186 23.02 15.91 -17.31
N ASP A 187 22.61 16.15 -18.55
CA ASP A 187 23.35 16.97 -19.51
C ASP A 187 22.81 18.41 -19.65
N LYS A 188 21.83 18.81 -18.83
CA LYS A 188 21.22 20.16 -18.85
C LYS A 188 20.88 20.62 -17.44
N THR A 189 20.93 21.93 -17.21
CA THR A 189 20.33 22.55 -16.03
C THR A 189 18.81 22.42 -16.14
N GLY A 190 18.23 21.41 -15.48
CA GLY A 190 16.79 21.22 -15.48
C GLY A 190 16.34 19.92 -14.83
N SER A 191 15.05 19.87 -14.56
CA SER A 191 14.35 18.69 -14.08
C SER A 191 13.20 18.35 -15.02
N ALA A 192 12.79 17.09 -15.00
CA ALA A 192 11.63 16.62 -15.72
C ALA A 192 10.66 15.93 -14.77
N VAL A 193 9.37 16.10 -15.05
CA VAL A 193 8.28 15.39 -14.37
C VAL A 193 7.54 14.57 -15.41
N TYR A 194 7.33 13.30 -15.13
CA TYR A 194 6.56 12.39 -15.98
C TYR A 194 5.37 11.83 -15.23
N ALA A 195 4.26 11.66 -15.94
CA ALA A 195 3.29 10.63 -15.61
C ALA A 195 3.73 9.32 -16.27
N GLN A 196 3.63 8.21 -15.57
CA GLN A 196 4.03 6.89 -16.08
C GLN A 196 2.90 5.87 -16.02
N ALA A 197 2.87 5.00 -17.02
CA ALA A 197 2.04 3.81 -17.05
C ALA A 197 2.91 2.64 -17.52
N GLY A 198 2.86 1.51 -16.83
CA GLY A 198 3.72 0.38 -17.15
C GLY A 198 3.10 -0.96 -16.80
N ALA A 199 3.76 -2.00 -17.28
CA ALA A 199 3.41 -3.37 -17.00
C ALA A 199 4.66 -4.25 -16.91
N ARG A 200 4.56 -5.33 -16.15
CA ARG A 200 5.58 -6.37 -16.00
C ARG A 200 4.96 -7.74 -16.18
N TYR A 201 5.74 -8.67 -16.70
CA TYR A 201 5.35 -10.08 -16.81
C TYR A 201 6.51 -11.00 -16.43
N PHE A 202 6.36 -11.73 -15.32
CA PHE A 202 7.37 -12.62 -14.73
C PHE A 202 7.21 -14.05 -15.24
N PHE A 203 7.90 -14.39 -16.33
CA PHE A 203 7.80 -15.71 -16.95
C PHE A 203 8.60 -16.81 -16.22
N PHE A 204 9.56 -16.46 -15.37
CA PHE A 204 10.31 -17.41 -14.52
C PHE A 204 10.41 -16.94 -13.07
N GLN A 205 9.36 -17.15 -12.27
CA GLN A 205 9.25 -16.80 -10.83
C GLN A 205 9.69 -15.37 -10.49
N ARG A 206 11.00 -15.12 -10.53
CA ARG A 206 11.67 -13.85 -10.27
C ARG A 206 12.08 -13.07 -11.52
N LEU A 207 12.26 -13.71 -12.68
CA LEU A 207 12.65 -13.03 -13.92
C LEU A 207 11.44 -12.73 -14.80
N GLY A 208 11.40 -11.51 -15.33
CA GLY A 208 10.34 -11.01 -16.18
C GLY A 208 10.79 -10.00 -17.21
N ILE A 209 9.84 -9.60 -18.05
CA ILE A 209 9.94 -8.44 -18.94
C ILE A 209 9.14 -7.28 -18.36
N PHE A 210 9.50 -6.05 -18.72
CA PHE A 210 8.67 -4.89 -18.42
C PHE A 210 8.62 -3.92 -19.60
N GLY A 211 7.52 -3.16 -19.63
CA GLY A 211 7.32 -1.99 -20.48
C GLY A 211 6.83 -0.82 -19.65
N ASN A 212 7.29 0.38 -19.94
CA ASN A 212 6.89 1.59 -19.24
C ASN A 212 6.81 2.77 -20.23
N PHE A 213 5.66 3.43 -20.27
CA PHE A 213 5.39 4.59 -21.10
C PHE A 213 5.33 5.83 -20.21
N ASN A 214 6.10 6.86 -20.56
CA ASN A 214 6.19 8.10 -19.81
C ASN A 214 5.73 9.28 -20.67
N ILE A 215 4.85 10.11 -20.12
CA ILE A 215 4.42 11.38 -20.71
C ILE A 215 5.05 12.52 -19.90
N GLY A 216 5.91 13.32 -20.55
CA GLY A 216 6.52 14.48 -19.92
C GLY A 216 5.51 15.59 -19.66
N LEU A 217 5.34 15.97 -18.40
CA LEU A 217 4.47 17.05 -17.94
C LEU A 217 5.23 18.37 -17.81
N ILE A 218 6.50 18.30 -17.40
CA ILE A 218 7.38 19.46 -17.16
C ILE A 218 8.77 19.13 -17.72
N GLY A 219 9.46 20.12 -18.31
CA GLY A 219 10.85 19.99 -18.75
C GLY A 219 11.04 19.66 -20.25
N ASN A 220 10.00 19.78 -21.07
CA ASN A 220 10.06 19.69 -22.54
C ASN A 220 10.70 18.42 -23.12
N ARG A 221 10.64 17.28 -22.40
CA ARG A 221 11.22 16.00 -22.84
C ARG A 221 10.27 15.09 -23.62
N GLY A 222 9.03 15.53 -23.81
CA GLY A 222 8.02 14.79 -24.56
C GLY A 222 7.73 13.42 -23.96
N THR A 223 7.39 12.47 -24.82
CA THR A 223 7.00 11.12 -24.45
C THR A 223 8.17 10.16 -24.71
N ASN A 224 8.38 9.19 -23.83
CA ASN A 224 9.31 8.09 -24.06
C ASN A 224 8.70 6.74 -23.70
N LEU A 225 9.25 5.69 -24.31
CA LEU A 225 8.85 4.30 -24.06
C LEU A 225 10.08 3.53 -23.59
N SER A 226 9.98 2.83 -22.48
CA SER A 226 11.04 1.99 -21.94
C SER A 226 10.63 0.53 -22.01
N VAL A 227 11.56 -0.33 -22.39
CA VAL A 227 11.37 -1.80 -22.38
C VAL A 227 12.62 -2.47 -21.84
N GLY A 228 12.46 -3.58 -21.13
CA GLY A 228 13.61 -4.29 -20.57
C GLY A 228 13.25 -5.55 -19.80
N LEU A 229 14.22 -6.01 -19.03
CA LEU A 229 14.11 -7.16 -18.13
C LEU A 229 13.97 -6.68 -16.69
N ALA A 230 13.12 -7.35 -15.93
CA ALA A 230 12.91 -7.12 -14.50
C ALA A 230 13.26 -8.38 -13.72
N TYR A 231 13.84 -8.21 -12.54
CA TYR A 231 14.16 -9.29 -11.61
C TYR A 231 13.66 -8.95 -10.21
N SER A 232 12.87 -9.83 -9.61
CA SER A 232 12.41 -9.73 -8.22
C SER A 232 13.41 -10.41 -7.29
N LEU A 233 13.97 -9.65 -6.36
CA LEU A 233 14.96 -10.16 -5.39
C LEU A 233 14.30 -10.89 -4.23
N PHE A 234 13.12 -10.44 -3.80
CA PHE A 234 12.28 -10.99 -2.74
C PHE A 234 10.91 -10.32 -2.78
#